data_AF-A0A564YKZ4-F1
#
_entry.id   AF-A0A564YKZ4-F1
#
_cell.length_a   1.000
_cell.length_b   1.000
_cell.length_c   1.000
_cell.angle_alpha   90.00
_cell.angle_beta   90.00
_cell.angle_gamma   90.00
#
_symmetry.space_group_name_H-M   'P 1'
#
loop_
_entity.id
_entity.type
_entity.pdbx_description
1 polymer ?
#
loop_
_entity_poly.entity_id
_entity_poly.type
_entity_poly.pdbx_seq_one_letter_code
_entity_poly.pdbx_strand_id
1 'polypeptide(L)'
;FFYKNLVFTLTQILFGIFSLFSSQSIYDNLYLLIYNITMTSIPIIFYGIFEQRLPESTLMTVPDIYMTISRNKYLSWMNFFTWTAFSVWHGIVIFFGTYFLATEGVSMGGNEGNAIGVLEGYGSFMIDCVFIGVTIKLVLVSYHYNAFLIISVIGTLVFNFCVFILANFVSLPIVDNDDLIGVWTRLGTGNGAYVSYLALFVLFGLCFVPDLLYRLFIDSKTQYYLQSVLKSKKTSIESSESSSSCNGAVNCAYYGSLDETSEEIRMRRMDESH
;
A
#
# COMPACT_ATOMS: atom_id res chain seq x y z
N PHE A 1 1.98 -5.34 -7.89
CA PHE A 1 2.84 -5.96 -8.92
C PHE A 1 3.17 -4.98 -10.04
N PHE A 2 2.18 -4.51 -10.82
CA PHE A 2 2.40 -3.61 -11.96
C PHE A 2 3.22 -2.36 -11.61
N TYR A 3 2.81 -1.63 -10.56
CA TYR A 3 3.48 -0.42 -10.07
C TYR A 3 5.00 -0.56 -9.96
N LYS A 4 5.48 -1.56 -9.22
CA LYS A 4 6.92 -1.70 -8.97
C LYS A 4 7.70 -2.00 -10.25
N ASN A 5 7.17 -2.87 -11.11
CA ASN A 5 7.83 -3.23 -12.37
C ASN A 5 7.91 -1.99 -13.27
N LEU A 6 6.87 -1.17 -13.29
CA LEU A 6 6.90 0.07 -14.04
C LEU A 6 7.93 1.06 -13.49
N VAL A 7 8.01 1.28 -12.17
CA VAL A 7 9.06 2.14 -11.57
C VAL A 7 10.44 1.66 -12.01
N PHE A 8 10.71 0.36 -11.86
CA PHE A 8 11.99 -0.23 -12.22
C PHE A 8 12.31 -0.09 -13.72
N THR A 9 11.41 -0.49 -14.61
CA THR A 9 11.61 -0.38 -16.06
C THR A 9 11.71 1.08 -16.51
N LEU A 10 10.94 2.00 -15.91
CA LEU A 10 10.97 3.40 -16.28
C LEU A 10 12.34 4.03 -15.97
N THR A 11 12.95 3.71 -14.83
CA THR A 11 14.31 4.20 -14.52
C THR A 11 15.34 3.76 -15.56
N GLN A 12 15.22 2.54 -16.10
CA GLN A 12 16.09 2.04 -17.18
C GLN A 12 15.82 2.74 -18.51
N ILE A 13 14.54 2.95 -18.87
CA ILE A 13 14.16 3.65 -20.09
C ILE A 13 14.69 5.09 -20.06
N LEU A 14 14.50 5.78 -18.93
CA LEU A 14 15.02 7.13 -18.74
C LEU A 14 16.54 7.13 -18.88
N PHE A 15 17.25 6.20 -18.21
CA PHE A 15 18.69 6.07 -18.39
C PHE A 15 19.09 5.87 -19.86
N GLY A 16 18.40 5.00 -20.59
CA GLY A 16 18.66 4.75 -22.01
C GLY A 16 18.53 6.01 -22.88
N ILE A 17 17.57 6.90 -22.56
CA ILE A 17 17.41 8.17 -23.26
C ILE A 17 18.60 9.10 -22.97
N PHE A 18 19.02 9.20 -21.70
CA PHE A 18 20.12 10.07 -21.28
C PHE A 18 21.51 9.54 -21.66
N SER A 19 21.66 8.24 -21.90
CA SER A 19 22.88 7.62 -22.41
C SER A 19 22.96 7.58 -23.95
N LEU A 20 22.07 8.29 -24.66
CA LEU A 20 21.99 8.29 -26.13
C LEU A 20 21.78 6.87 -26.72
N PHE A 21 21.04 6.01 -25.99
CA PHE A 21 20.77 4.62 -26.33
C PHE A 21 22.03 3.76 -26.52
N SER A 22 23.07 3.98 -25.69
CA SER A 22 24.38 3.31 -25.80
C SER A 22 24.39 1.78 -25.53
N SER A 23 23.23 1.12 -25.45
CA SER A 23 23.07 -0.30 -25.06
C SER A 23 23.69 -0.69 -23.71
N GLN A 24 24.22 0.28 -22.95
CA GLN A 24 24.79 0.04 -21.63
C GLN A 24 23.68 -0.11 -20.60
N SER A 25 23.76 -1.17 -19.78
CA SER A 25 22.85 -1.35 -18.65
C SER A 25 23.33 -0.51 -17.46
N ILE A 26 22.39 0.16 -16.80
CA ILE A 26 22.64 0.84 -15.53
C ILE A 26 22.69 -0.13 -14.35
N TYR A 27 21.95 -1.23 -14.44
CA TYR A 27 21.89 -2.22 -13.38
C TYR A 27 22.74 -3.42 -13.76
N ASP A 28 23.53 -3.88 -12.81
CA ASP A 28 24.22 -5.16 -12.90
C ASP A 28 23.21 -6.33 -12.97
N ASN A 29 23.62 -7.43 -13.58
CA ASN A 29 22.86 -8.66 -13.70
C ASN A 29 22.39 -9.19 -12.34
N LEU A 30 23.21 -9.05 -11.30
CA LEU A 30 22.85 -9.41 -9.94
C LEU A 30 21.64 -8.61 -9.43
N TYR A 31 21.59 -7.31 -9.68
CA TYR A 31 20.47 -6.46 -9.28
C TYR A 31 19.19 -6.80 -10.03
N LEU A 32 19.29 -7.08 -11.33
CA LEU A 32 18.16 -7.54 -12.15
C LEU A 32 17.57 -8.85 -11.60
N LEU A 33 18.43 -9.80 -11.22
CA LEU A 33 18.03 -11.09 -10.65
C LEU A 33 17.37 -10.92 -9.28
N ILE A 34 18.01 -10.19 -8.37
CA ILE A 34 17.50 -9.97 -7.01
C ILE A 34 16.14 -9.27 -7.05
N TYR A 35 16.00 -8.25 -7.89
CA TYR A 35 14.74 -7.55 -8.07
C TYR A 35 13.63 -8.52 -8.49
N ASN A 36 13.94 -9.42 -9.42
CA ASN A 36 13.01 -10.42 -9.95
C ASN A 36 12.77 -11.65 -9.06
N ILE A 37 13.52 -11.85 -7.98
CA ILE A 37 13.29 -12.95 -7.02
C ILE A 37 12.67 -12.44 -5.73
N THR A 38 13.23 -11.38 -5.14
CA THR A 38 12.89 -10.94 -3.77
C THR A 38 11.87 -9.82 -3.73
N MET A 39 12.02 -8.83 -4.60
CA MET A 39 11.07 -7.71 -4.72
C MET A 39 9.79 -8.10 -5.45
N THR A 40 9.85 -9.13 -6.30
CA THR A 40 8.76 -9.47 -7.23
C THR A 40 7.61 -10.26 -6.63
N SER A 41 7.87 -11.05 -5.59
CA SER A 41 6.96 -12.16 -5.27
C SER A 41 6.54 -12.19 -3.81
N ILE A 42 7.47 -12.31 -2.87
CA ILE A 42 7.13 -12.77 -1.51
C ILE A 42 6.24 -11.75 -0.76
N PRO A 43 6.63 -10.46 -0.58
CA PRO A 43 5.81 -9.53 0.19
C PRO A 43 4.48 -9.20 -0.48
N ILE A 44 4.46 -9.23 -1.81
CA ILE A 44 3.26 -8.91 -2.59
C ILE A 44 2.29 -10.09 -2.62
N ILE A 45 2.78 -11.33 -2.57
CA ILE A 45 1.94 -12.52 -2.37
C ILE A 45 1.33 -12.48 -0.97
N PHE A 46 2.13 -12.24 0.08
CA PHE A 46 1.61 -12.14 1.45
C PHE A 46 0.59 -10.99 1.59
N TYR A 47 0.88 -9.82 1.01
CA TYR A 47 -0.09 -8.74 0.91
C TYR A 47 -1.36 -9.20 0.17
N GLY A 48 -1.25 -9.86 -0.97
CA GLY A 48 -2.41 -10.32 -1.74
C GLY A 48 -3.31 -11.32 -1.00
N ILE A 49 -2.73 -12.19 -0.16
CA ILE A 49 -3.46 -13.25 0.55
C ILE A 49 -4.05 -12.74 1.88
N PHE A 50 -3.27 -11.95 2.62
CA PHE A 50 -3.58 -11.62 4.02
C PHE A 50 -4.11 -10.20 4.22
N GLU A 51 -4.18 -9.37 3.19
CA GLU A 51 -4.69 -8.00 3.33
C GLU A 51 -6.21 -7.99 3.54
N GLN A 52 -6.63 -7.41 4.66
CA GLN A 52 -8.04 -7.21 5.01
C GLN A 52 -8.31 -5.71 5.17
N ARG A 53 -9.16 -5.13 4.31
CA ARG A 53 -9.48 -3.70 4.36
C ARG A 53 -10.51 -3.32 5.44
N LEU A 54 -11.34 -4.27 5.86
CA LEU A 54 -12.42 -4.06 6.82
C LEU A 54 -12.46 -5.23 7.81
N PRO A 55 -12.73 -4.98 9.10
CA PRO A 55 -12.89 -6.04 10.06
C PRO A 55 -14.17 -6.83 9.78
N GLU A 56 -14.13 -8.15 10.02
CA GLU A 56 -15.22 -9.08 9.74
C GLU A 56 -16.55 -8.68 10.40
N SER A 57 -16.50 -8.13 11.61
CA SER A 57 -17.67 -7.62 12.34
C SER A 57 -18.43 -6.52 11.59
N THR A 58 -17.72 -5.66 10.85
CA THR A 58 -18.34 -4.59 10.06
C THR A 58 -18.98 -5.15 8.78
N LEU A 59 -18.34 -6.14 8.15
CA LEU A 59 -18.93 -6.83 6.98
C LEU A 59 -20.21 -7.58 7.35
N MET A 60 -20.25 -8.25 8.50
CA MET A 60 -21.45 -8.95 8.98
C MET A 60 -22.59 -7.99 9.31
N THR A 61 -22.27 -6.80 9.81
CA THR A 61 -23.27 -5.79 10.16
C THR A 61 -23.89 -5.14 8.92
N VAL A 62 -23.15 -4.98 7.82
CA VAL A 62 -23.64 -4.33 6.59
C VAL A 62 -23.26 -5.15 5.34
N PRO A 63 -24.10 -6.13 4.94
CA PRO A 63 -23.80 -6.97 3.78
C PRO A 63 -23.79 -6.19 2.45
N ASP A 64 -24.44 -5.03 2.35
CA ASP A 64 -24.48 -4.21 1.13
C ASP A 64 -23.08 -3.69 0.72
N ILE A 65 -22.16 -3.54 1.67
CA ILE A 65 -20.76 -3.18 1.39
C ILE A 65 -20.09 -4.27 0.54
N TYR A 66 -20.47 -5.54 0.76
CA TYR A 66 -19.94 -6.67 0.00
C TYR A 66 -20.35 -6.62 -1.48
N MET A 67 -21.58 -6.21 -1.80
CA MET A 67 -22.02 -6.04 -3.20
C MET A 67 -21.27 -4.93 -3.93
N THR A 68 -20.80 -3.92 -3.20
CA THR A 68 -19.96 -2.86 -3.79
C THR A 68 -18.56 -3.36 -4.14
N ILE A 69 -18.06 -4.35 -3.38
CA ILE A 69 -16.76 -5.00 -3.61
C ILE A 69 -16.85 -6.03 -4.75
N SER A 70 -17.97 -6.77 -4.87
CA SER A 70 -18.15 -7.83 -5.88
C SER A 70 -18.17 -7.32 -7.32
N ARG A 71 -18.45 -6.03 -7.55
CA ARG A 71 -18.55 -5.43 -8.89
C ARG A 71 -17.22 -4.99 -9.50
N ASN A 72 -16.11 -5.65 -9.15
CA ASN A 72 -14.77 -5.45 -9.71
C ASN A 72 -14.23 -4.01 -9.70
N LYS A 73 -14.72 -3.14 -8.79
CA LYS A 73 -14.32 -1.73 -8.72
C LYS A 73 -12.81 -1.53 -8.58
N TYR A 74 -12.12 -2.47 -7.93
CA TYR A 74 -10.66 -2.43 -7.76
C TYR A 74 -9.88 -2.76 -9.04
N LEU A 75 -10.49 -3.51 -9.97
CA LEU A 75 -9.98 -3.85 -11.30
C LEU A 75 -10.45 -2.87 -12.38
N SER A 76 -10.93 -1.68 -11.99
CA SER A 76 -11.28 -0.63 -12.94
C SER A 76 -10.03 -0.08 -13.65
N TRP A 77 -10.19 0.24 -14.94
CA TRP A 77 -9.20 0.97 -15.74
C TRP A 77 -8.73 2.26 -15.05
N MET A 78 -9.62 2.95 -14.32
CA MET A 78 -9.25 4.18 -13.60
C MET A 78 -8.21 3.91 -12.52
N ASN A 79 -8.38 2.85 -11.73
CA ASN A 79 -7.38 2.47 -10.72
C ASN A 79 -6.06 2.10 -11.40
N PHE A 80 -6.12 1.34 -12.50
CA PHE A 80 -4.92 0.97 -13.24
C PHE A 80 -4.13 2.22 -13.66
N PHE A 81 -4.77 3.22 -14.29
CA PHE A 81 -4.10 4.46 -14.67
C PHE A 81 -3.59 5.26 -13.48
N THR A 82 -4.29 5.27 -12.34
CA THR A 82 -3.79 5.92 -11.13
C THR A 82 -2.51 5.25 -10.62
N TRP A 83 -2.48 3.91 -10.55
CA TRP A 83 -1.27 3.18 -10.17
C TRP A 83 -0.12 3.42 -11.15
N THR A 84 -0.43 3.47 -12.45
CA THR A 84 0.53 3.82 -13.51
C THR A 84 1.10 5.23 -13.29
N ALA A 85 0.25 6.22 -13.02
CA ALA A 85 0.68 7.60 -12.78
C ALA A 85 1.59 7.71 -11.56
N PHE A 86 1.26 7.05 -10.45
CA PHE A 86 2.15 6.98 -9.29
C PHE A 86 3.49 6.33 -9.62
N SER A 87 3.50 5.22 -10.37
CA SER A 87 4.77 4.59 -10.76
C SER A 87 5.60 5.47 -11.68
N VAL A 88 4.96 6.23 -12.57
CA VAL A 88 5.65 7.20 -13.42
C VAL A 88 6.24 8.33 -12.58
N TRP A 89 5.48 8.87 -11.63
CA TRP A 89 5.97 9.89 -10.69
C TRP A 89 7.19 9.39 -9.91
N HIS A 90 7.08 8.23 -9.26
CA HIS A 90 8.19 7.67 -8.46
C HIS A 90 9.41 7.36 -9.32
N GLY A 91 9.23 6.79 -10.52
CA GLY A 91 10.34 6.52 -11.42
C GLY A 91 11.03 7.80 -11.91
N ILE A 92 10.28 8.87 -12.20
CA ILE A 92 10.82 10.19 -12.58
C ILE A 92 11.58 10.81 -11.40
N VAL A 93 10.97 10.88 -10.22
CA VAL A 93 11.61 11.51 -9.04
C VAL A 93 12.87 10.76 -8.66
N ILE A 94 12.84 9.42 -8.64
CA ILE A 94 14.03 8.62 -8.34
C ILE A 94 15.10 8.87 -9.41
N PHE A 95 14.79 8.73 -10.70
CA PHE A 95 15.79 8.87 -11.77
C PHE A 95 16.42 10.28 -11.79
N PHE A 96 15.61 11.34 -11.85
CA PHE A 96 16.14 12.70 -11.90
C PHE A 96 16.84 13.07 -10.60
N GLY A 97 16.30 12.62 -9.46
CA GLY A 97 16.90 12.81 -8.16
C GLY A 97 18.30 12.21 -8.05
N THR A 98 18.46 10.94 -8.46
CA THR A 98 19.76 10.29 -8.50
C THR A 98 20.66 10.90 -9.58
N TYR A 99 20.10 11.31 -10.73
CA TYR A 99 20.87 11.92 -11.82
C TYR A 99 21.50 13.25 -11.39
N PHE A 100 20.73 14.17 -10.80
CA PHE A 100 21.26 15.42 -10.27
C PHE A 100 22.29 15.20 -9.15
N LEU A 101 22.08 14.16 -8.32
CA LEU A 101 23.06 13.78 -7.31
C LEU A 101 24.38 13.31 -7.94
N ALA A 102 24.31 12.52 -9.01
CA ALA A 102 25.48 12.03 -9.73
C ALA A 102 26.23 13.15 -10.47
N THR A 103 25.52 14.09 -11.09
CA THR A 103 26.14 15.16 -11.90
C THR A 103 26.63 16.35 -11.06
N GLU A 104 25.84 16.80 -10.09
CA GLU A 104 26.10 18.05 -9.34
C GLU A 104 26.40 17.80 -7.85
N GLY A 105 25.76 16.80 -7.24
CA GLY A 105 25.82 16.58 -5.79
C GLY A 105 27.10 15.90 -5.28
N VAL A 106 27.76 15.10 -6.13
CA VAL A 106 28.89 14.24 -5.74
C VAL A 106 30.15 14.49 -6.59
N SER A 107 30.01 15.10 -7.77
CA SER A 107 31.09 15.42 -8.70
C SER A 107 32.20 16.32 -8.11
N MET A 108 31.90 17.08 -7.04
CA MET A 108 32.90 17.91 -6.33
C MET A 108 33.75 17.15 -5.29
N GLY A 109 33.47 15.88 -5.00
CA GLY A 109 34.19 15.07 -4.00
C GLY A 109 35.44 14.35 -4.53
N GLY A 110 36.16 14.97 -5.46
CA GLY A 110 37.22 14.38 -6.29
C GLY A 110 38.04 13.24 -5.64
N ASN A 111 38.20 12.13 -6.36
CA ASN A 111 38.99 10.94 -6.03
C ASN A 111 38.83 10.29 -4.63
N GLU A 112 38.09 10.86 -3.67
CA GLU A 112 37.98 10.35 -2.30
C GLU A 112 36.55 10.37 -1.71
N GLY A 113 35.52 10.77 -2.46
CA GLY A 113 34.19 10.96 -1.87
C GLY A 113 33.01 10.55 -2.74
N ASN A 114 32.55 9.30 -2.56
CA ASN A 114 31.25 8.72 -2.93
C ASN A 114 31.11 8.15 -4.35
N ALA A 115 30.73 6.87 -4.44
CA ALA A 115 30.69 6.06 -5.66
C ALA A 115 29.60 6.44 -6.66
N ILE A 116 28.67 7.35 -6.30
CA ILE A 116 27.54 7.75 -7.15
C ILE A 116 27.98 8.45 -8.45
N GLY A 117 29.17 9.04 -8.48
CA GLY A 117 29.72 9.64 -9.71
C GLY A 117 30.20 8.63 -10.76
N VAL A 118 30.36 7.36 -10.38
CA VAL A 118 30.71 6.25 -11.28
C VAL A 118 29.43 5.49 -11.63
N LEU A 119 29.34 4.94 -12.84
CA LEU A 119 28.13 4.27 -13.33
C LEU A 119 27.65 3.15 -12.39
N GLU A 120 28.57 2.33 -11.87
CA GLU A 120 28.25 1.24 -10.93
C GLU A 120 27.59 1.78 -9.66
N GLY A 121 28.19 2.78 -9.01
CA GLY A 121 27.63 3.34 -7.78
C GLY A 121 26.35 4.15 -8.03
N TYR A 122 26.23 4.78 -9.20
CA TYR A 122 24.97 5.40 -9.64
C TYR A 122 23.85 4.35 -9.74
N GLY A 123 24.11 3.23 -10.42
CA GLY A 123 23.18 2.11 -10.56
C GLY A 123 22.82 1.47 -9.22
N SER A 124 23.83 1.22 -8.36
CA SER A 124 23.66 0.68 -7.01
C SER A 124 22.80 1.58 -6.11
N PHE A 125 23.02 2.90 -6.15
CA PHE A 125 22.22 3.83 -5.37
C PHE A 125 20.78 3.95 -5.90
N MET A 126 20.62 3.96 -7.23
CA MET A 126 19.30 4.01 -7.85
C MET A 126 18.46 2.76 -7.54
N ILE A 127 19.06 1.56 -7.59
CA ILE A 127 18.34 0.33 -7.26
C ILE A 127 17.95 0.28 -5.78
N ASP A 128 18.79 0.80 -4.88
CA ASP A 128 18.48 0.90 -3.46
C ASP A 128 17.29 1.84 -3.21
N CYS A 129 17.28 3.00 -3.89
CA CYS A 129 16.14 3.93 -3.86
C CYS A 129 14.85 3.28 -4.34
N VAL A 130 14.89 2.53 -5.46
CA VAL A 130 13.72 1.79 -5.97
C VAL A 130 13.29 0.71 -4.97
N PHE A 131 14.23 -0.02 -4.39
CA PHE A 131 13.97 -1.10 -3.46
C PHE A 131 13.29 -0.60 -2.18
N ILE A 132 13.91 0.36 -1.49
CA ILE A 132 13.35 0.96 -0.28
C ILE A 132 12.04 1.67 -0.61
N GLY A 133 11.98 2.41 -1.72
CA GLY A 133 10.78 3.13 -2.16
C GLY A 133 9.57 2.21 -2.39
N VAL A 134 9.75 1.09 -3.08
CA VAL A 134 8.68 0.10 -3.29
C VAL A 134 8.28 -0.58 -1.98
N THR A 135 9.24 -0.84 -1.09
CA THR A 135 8.96 -1.43 0.23
C THR A 135 8.10 -0.51 1.09
N ILE A 136 8.48 0.77 1.19
CA ILE A 136 7.72 1.78 1.92
C ILE A 136 6.34 1.95 1.29
N LYS A 137 6.25 1.99 -0.05
CA LYS A 137 4.96 2.07 -0.75
C LYS A 137 4.05 0.89 -0.40
N LEU A 138 4.59 -0.32 -0.29
CA LEU A 138 3.81 -1.51 0.11
C LEU A 138 3.25 -1.34 1.52
N VAL A 139 4.11 -0.96 2.49
CA VAL A 139 3.72 -0.72 3.89
C VAL A 139 2.70 0.41 4.00
N LEU A 140 2.81 1.46 3.17
CA LEU A 140 1.88 2.58 3.10
C LEU A 140 0.55 2.17 2.46
N VAL A 141 0.49 1.16 1.60
CA VAL A 141 -0.76 0.74 0.98
C VAL A 141 -1.53 -0.23 1.87
N SER A 142 -0.85 -0.95 2.75
CA SER A 142 -1.47 -1.84 3.73
C SER A 142 -2.33 -1.12 4.75
N TYR A 143 -3.50 -1.70 5.02
CA TYR A 143 -4.41 -1.33 6.09
C TYR A 143 -4.25 -2.27 7.29
N HIS A 144 -3.89 -3.54 7.05
CA HIS A 144 -3.75 -4.53 8.11
C HIS A 144 -2.32 -5.08 8.23
N TYR A 145 -1.68 -4.81 9.38
CA TYR A 145 -0.33 -5.26 9.69
C TYR A 145 -0.34 -6.68 10.26
N ASN A 146 -0.29 -7.66 9.36
CA ASN A 146 -0.14 -9.06 9.72
C ASN A 146 1.31 -9.44 9.97
N ALA A 147 1.55 -10.38 10.90
CA ALA A 147 2.89 -10.88 11.21
C ALA A 147 3.59 -11.44 9.96
N PHE A 148 2.88 -12.17 9.10
CA PHE A 148 3.42 -12.67 7.84
C PHE A 148 3.86 -11.57 6.89
N LEU A 149 3.10 -10.47 6.80
CA LEU A 149 3.47 -9.32 5.98
C LEU A 149 4.72 -8.64 6.52
N ILE A 150 4.78 -8.41 7.83
CA ILE A 150 5.95 -7.79 8.49
C ILE A 150 7.20 -8.66 8.32
N ILE A 151 7.10 -9.97 8.61
CA ILE A 151 8.20 -10.91 8.45
C ILE A 151 8.66 -10.96 6.99
N SER A 152 7.74 -10.94 6.04
CA SER A 152 8.10 -10.93 4.62
C SER A 152 8.82 -9.64 4.24
N VAL A 153 8.33 -8.47 4.69
CA VAL A 153 8.93 -7.16 4.37
C VAL A 153 10.34 -7.07 4.97
N ILE A 154 10.48 -7.35 6.26
CA ILE A 154 11.78 -7.33 6.95
C ILE A 154 12.72 -8.38 6.36
N GLY A 155 12.22 -9.59 6.10
CA GLY A 155 12.99 -10.68 5.51
C GLY A 155 13.54 -10.30 4.14
N THR A 156 12.75 -9.64 3.28
CA THR A 156 13.25 -9.17 1.99
C THR A 156 14.26 -8.03 2.11
N LEU A 157 14.08 -7.10 3.06
CA LEU A 157 15.04 -6.02 3.33
C LEU A 157 16.40 -6.59 3.78
N VAL A 158 16.37 -7.49 4.78
CA VAL A 158 17.57 -8.14 5.32
C VAL A 158 18.25 -8.97 4.24
N PHE A 159 17.49 -9.75 3.46
CA PHE A 159 18.06 -10.53 2.37
C PHE A 159 18.78 -9.65 1.34
N ASN A 160 18.15 -8.55 0.90
CA ASN A 160 18.77 -7.64 -0.07
C ASN A 160 20.07 -7.05 0.47
N PHE A 161 20.04 -6.57 1.71
CA PHE A 161 21.20 -5.98 2.35
C PHE A 161 22.35 -7.00 2.53
N CYS A 162 22.03 -8.24 2.90
CA CYS A 162 23.00 -9.33 2.96
C CYS A 162 23.64 -9.61 1.61
N VAL A 163 22.87 -9.63 0.52
CA VAL A 163 23.42 -9.85 -0.82
C VAL A 163 24.28 -8.67 -1.26
N PHE A 164 23.89 -7.43 -0.94
CA PHE A 164 24.71 -6.25 -1.23
C PHE A 164 26.04 -6.25 -0.49
N ILE A 165 26.05 -6.64 0.79
CA ILE A 165 27.29 -6.85 1.56
C ILE A 165 28.12 -7.95 0.91
N LEU A 166 27.51 -9.08 0.55
CA LEU A 166 28.24 -10.20 -0.04
C LEU A 166 28.88 -9.80 -1.38
N ALA A 167 28.14 -9.11 -2.25
CA ALA A 167 28.63 -8.60 -3.53
C ALA A 167 29.73 -7.53 -3.37
N ASN A 168 29.82 -6.88 -2.21
CA ASN A 168 30.88 -5.92 -1.93
C ASN A 168 32.24 -6.57 -1.68
N PHE A 169 32.26 -7.80 -1.13
CA PHE A 169 33.48 -8.51 -0.72
C PHE A 169 33.84 -9.70 -1.61
N VAL A 170 32.87 -10.30 -2.28
CA VAL A 170 33.04 -11.55 -3.03
C VAL A 170 32.58 -11.35 -4.47
N SER A 171 33.42 -11.72 -5.42
CA SER A 171 33.04 -11.81 -6.83
C SER A 171 32.11 -12.99 -7.04
N LEU A 172 30.88 -12.68 -7.44
CA LEU A 172 29.89 -13.69 -7.78
C LEU A 172 29.99 -14.00 -9.27
N PRO A 173 29.87 -15.27 -9.69
CA PRO A 173 29.96 -15.66 -11.11
C PRO A 173 28.82 -15.14 -11.99
N ILE A 174 27.86 -14.42 -11.39
CA ILE A 174 26.71 -13.80 -12.04
C ILE A 174 27.00 -12.31 -12.37
N VAL A 175 28.05 -11.75 -11.74
CA VAL A 175 28.52 -10.39 -11.95
C VAL A 175 29.61 -10.43 -13.00
N ASP A 176 29.42 -9.68 -14.08
CA ASP A 176 30.45 -9.52 -15.10
C ASP A 176 31.46 -8.47 -14.57
N ASN A 177 32.76 -8.80 -14.56
CA ASN A 177 33.91 -7.89 -14.34
C ASN A 177 34.20 -7.33 -12.93
N ASP A 178 33.89 -7.97 -11.79
CA ASP A 178 34.30 -7.50 -10.44
C ASP A 178 33.92 -6.04 -10.07
N ASP A 179 33.10 -5.39 -10.90
CA ASP A 179 32.76 -3.97 -10.88
C ASP A 179 31.97 -3.58 -9.61
N LEU A 180 31.30 -4.53 -8.98
CA LEU A 180 30.54 -4.31 -7.73
C LEU A 180 31.42 -4.28 -6.46
N ILE A 181 32.68 -4.69 -6.55
CA ILE A 181 33.58 -4.76 -5.40
C ILE A 181 33.83 -3.35 -4.86
N GLY A 182 33.66 -3.18 -3.55
CA GLY A 182 33.90 -1.91 -2.89
C GLY A 182 32.89 -0.79 -3.22
N VAL A 183 31.85 -1.03 -4.02
CA VAL A 183 30.87 0.03 -4.37
C VAL A 183 30.04 0.44 -3.15
N TRP A 184 29.42 -0.53 -2.46
CA TRP A 184 28.60 -0.27 -1.27
C TRP A 184 29.36 0.35 -0.10
N THR A 185 30.62 -0.05 0.11
CA THR A 185 31.51 0.59 1.10
C THR A 185 31.83 2.03 0.72
N ARG A 186 32.04 2.33 -0.56
CA ARG A 186 32.21 3.72 -1.04
C ARG A 186 30.93 4.55 -0.98
N LEU A 187 29.75 3.93 -1.10
CA LEU A 187 28.44 4.59 -0.94
C LEU A 187 28.12 4.88 0.52
N GLY A 188 28.40 3.94 1.42
CA GLY A 188 28.03 4.00 2.83
C GLY A 188 29.10 4.60 3.76
N THR A 189 30.38 4.57 3.35
CA THR A 189 31.50 4.97 4.20
C THR A 189 32.36 6.00 3.45
N GLY A 190 32.22 7.27 3.83
CA GLY A 190 33.01 8.37 3.28
C GLY A 190 32.37 9.74 3.58
N ASN A 191 33.12 10.82 3.36
CA ASN A 191 32.62 12.18 3.60
C ASN A 191 31.41 12.53 2.71
N GLY A 192 31.27 11.88 1.55
CA GLY A 192 30.11 12.02 0.67
C GLY A 192 28.91 11.15 1.03
N ALA A 193 29.03 10.20 1.97
CA ALA A 193 27.93 9.32 2.38
C ALA A 193 26.77 10.11 3.04
N TYR A 194 27.09 11.20 3.76
CA TYR A 194 26.08 12.09 4.32
C TYR A 194 25.17 12.71 3.26
N VAL A 195 25.73 13.00 2.07
CA VAL A 195 24.95 13.52 0.93
C VAL A 195 24.03 12.44 0.39
N SER A 196 24.49 11.18 0.29
CA SER A 196 23.67 10.04 -0.10
C SER A 196 22.49 9.81 0.86
N TYR A 197 22.73 9.88 2.18
CA TYR A 197 21.68 9.71 3.18
C TYR A 197 20.66 10.86 3.18
N LEU A 198 21.14 12.10 3.03
CA LEU A 198 20.26 13.27 2.89
C LEU A 198 19.44 13.17 1.60
N ALA A 199 20.06 12.75 0.50
CA ALA A 199 19.36 12.53 -0.76
C ALA A 199 18.28 11.46 -0.61
N LEU A 200 18.54 10.32 0.03
CA LEU A 200 17.52 9.30 0.29
C LEU A 200 16.30 9.89 1.03
N PHE A 201 16.54 10.68 2.08
CA PHE A 201 15.45 11.31 2.84
C PHE A 201 14.64 12.29 1.97
N VAL A 202 15.31 13.15 1.21
CA VAL A 202 14.66 14.12 0.32
C VAL A 202 13.88 13.43 -0.80
N LEU A 203 14.46 12.41 -1.43
CA LEU A 203 13.82 11.67 -2.52
C LEU A 203 12.57 10.93 -2.03
N PHE A 204 12.64 10.27 -0.87
CA PHE A 204 11.44 9.65 -0.30
C PHE A 204 10.40 10.67 0.13
N GLY A 205 10.81 11.82 0.67
CA GLY A 205 9.90 12.93 0.93
C GLY A 205 9.13 13.33 -0.33
N LEU A 206 9.85 13.58 -1.44
CA LEU A 206 9.24 13.98 -2.72
C LEU A 206 8.38 12.87 -3.35
N CYS A 207 8.81 11.62 -3.27
CA CYS A 207 8.06 10.47 -3.77
C CYS A 207 6.76 10.27 -3.01
N PHE A 208 6.76 10.30 -1.67
CA PHE A 208 5.62 9.89 -0.86
C PHE A 208 4.64 11.02 -0.50
N VAL A 209 5.00 12.29 -0.67
CA VAL A 209 4.07 13.40 -0.42
C VAL A 209 2.77 13.25 -1.23
N PRO A 210 2.80 13.04 -2.57
CA PRO A 210 1.58 12.84 -3.35
C PRO A 210 0.79 11.60 -2.92
N ASP A 211 1.49 10.52 -2.57
CA ASP A 211 0.90 9.27 -2.13
C ASP A 211 0.14 9.42 -0.81
N LEU A 212 0.72 10.16 0.14
CA LEU A 212 0.08 10.47 1.43
C LEU A 212 -1.15 11.35 1.23
N LEU A 213 -1.04 12.41 0.42
CA LEU A 213 -2.17 13.29 0.12
C LEU A 213 -3.33 12.53 -0.53
N TYR A 214 -3.03 11.69 -1.53
CA TYR A 214 -4.01 10.85 -2.19
C TYR A 214 -4.64 9.83 -1.23
N ARG A 215 -3.84 9.19 -0.38
CA ARG A 215 -4.33 8.25 0.63
C ARG A 215 -5.28 8.93 1.61
N LEU A 216 -4.88 10.08 2.18
CA LEU A 216 -5.72 10.86 3.09
C LEU A 216 -7.06 11.26 2.46
N PHE A 217 -7.05 11.63 1.18
CA PHE A 217 -8.27 11.97 0.45
C PHE A 217 -9.20 10.75 0.26
N ILE A 218 -8.65 9.58 -0.08
CA ILE A 218 -9.46 8.37 -0.25
C ILE A 218 -9.97 7.84 1.09
N ASP A 219 -9.12 7.82 2.11
CA ASP A 219 -9.49 7.30 3.42
C ASP A 219 -10.58 8.17 4.05
N SER A 220 -10.48 9.50 3.95
CA SER A 220 -11.54 10.40 4.42
C SER A 220 -12.87 10.18 3.70
N LYS A 221 -12.85 10.02 2.37
CA LYS A 221 -14.05 9.70 1.58
C LYS A 221 -14.65 8.34 1.95
N THR A 222 -13.80 7.35 2.19
CA THR A 222 -14.22 5.99 2.54
C THR A 222 -14.86 5.96 3.94
N GLN A 223 -14.26 6.64 4.91
CA GLN A 223 -14.80 6.77 6.27
C GLN A 223 -16.15 7.48 6.27
N TYR A 224 -16.28 8.58 5.53
CA TYR A 224 -17.56 9.29 5.40
C TYR A 224 -18.65 8.39 4.79
N TYR A 225 -18.33 7.65 3.73
CA TYR A 225 -19.25 6.69 3.12
C TYR A 225 -19.69 5.61 4.11
N LEU A 226 -18.76 4.98 4.82
CA LEU A 226 -19.06 3.93 5.80
C LEU A 226 -19.97 4.46 6.93
N GLN A 227 -19.69 5.64 7.46
CA GLN A 227 -20.54 6.28 8.48
C GLN A 227 -21.96 6.56 7.96
N SER A 228 -22.08 7.05 6.71
CA SER A 228 -23.39 7.32 6.11
C SER A 228 -24.26 6.06 5.97
N VAL A 229 -23.64 4.95 5.57
CA VAL A 229 -24.32 3.65 5.41
C VAL A 229 -24.71 3.08 6.78
N LEU A 230 -23.80 3.13 7.77
CA LEU A 230 -24.08 2.69 9.13
C LEU A 230 -25.22 3.49 9.78
N LYS A 231 -25.24 4.81 9.58
CA LYS A 231 -26.32 5.68 10.08
C LYS A 231 -27.66 5.33 9.42
N SER A 232 -27.67 5.16 8.09
CA SER A 232 -28.87 4.74 7.36
C SER A 232 -29.41 3.41 7.89
N LYS A 233 -28.53 2.43 8.14
CA LYS A 233 -28.94 1.12 8.65
C LYS A 233 -29.49 1.19 10.07
N LYS A 234 -28.87 1.98 10.95
CA LYS A 234 -29.37 2.20 12.32
C LYS A 234 -30.77 2.80 12.32
N THR A 235 -31.02 3.81 11.49
CA THR A 235 -32.35 4.43 11.35
C THR A 235 -33.39 3.42 10.84
N SER A 236 -33.04 2.55 9.88
CA SER A 236 -33.96 1.50 9.42
C SER A 236 -34.30 0.48 10.52
N ILE A 237 -33.34 0.13 11.38
CA ILE A 237 -33.59 -0.79 12.51
C ILE A 237 -34.51 -0.13 13.53
N GLU A 238 -34.24 1.11 13.94
CA GLU A 238 -35.07 1.87 14.87
C GLU A 238 -36.51 2.07 14.34
N SER A 239 -36.68 2.31 13.03
CA SER A 239 -38.00 2.37 12.40
C SER A 239 -38.74 1.02 12.37
N SER A 240 -38.01 -0.09 12.27
CA SER A 240 -38.58 -1.44 12.29
C SER A 240 -39.00 -1.86 13.70
N GLU A 241 -38.21 -1.48 14.71
CA GLU A 241 -38.53 -1.72 16.13
C GLU A 241 -39.71 -0.86 16.60
N SER A 242 -39.76 0.41 16.21
CA SER A 242 -40.89 1.30 16.57
C SER A 242 -42.22 0.85 15.93
N SER A 243 -42.21 0.38 14.67
CA SER A 243 -43.40 -0.17 14.02
C SER A 243 -43.83 -1.52 14.61
N SER A 244 -42.88 -2.38 14.97
CA SER A 244 -43.12 -3.62 15.73
C SER A 244 -43.76 -3.34 17.10
N SER A 245 -43.22 -2.37 17.84
CA SER A 245 -43.73 -1.95 19.14
C SER A 245 -45.13 -1.34 19.04
N CYS A 246 -45.39 -0.48 18.05
CA CYS A 246 -46.72 0.06 17.80
C CYS A 246 -47.72 -1.04 17.41
N ASN A 247 -47.36 -1.99 16.54
CA ASN A 247 -48.24 -3.11 16.19
C ASN A 247 -48.50 -4.05 17.38
N GLY A 248 -47.49 -4.27 18.23
CA GLY A 248 -47.64 -5.01 19.48
C GLY A 248 -48.55 -4.30 20.49
N ALA A 249 -48.41 -2.99 20.64
CA ALA A 249 -49.25 -2.16 21.51
C ALA A 249 -50.70 -2.09 21.01
N VAL A 250 -50.91 -1.94 19.69
CA VAL A 250 -52.24 -1.96 19.06
C VAL A 250 -52.89 -3.33 19.24
N ASN A 251 -52.17 -4.43 19.00
CA ASN A 251 -52.71 -5.78 19.23
C ASN A 251 -53.02 -6.02 20.72
N CYS A 252 -52.15 -5.62 21.65
CA CYS A 252 -52.42 -5.73 23.09
C CYS A 252 -53.65 -4.92 23.52
N ALA A 253 -53.82 -3.69 23.01
CA ALA A 253 -55.00 -2.88 23.30
C ALA A 253 -56.28 -3.50 22.71
N TYR A 254 -56.21 -4.04 21.49
CA TYR A 254 -57.35 -4.66 20.82
C TYR A 254 -57.83 -5.92 21.54
N TYR A 255 -56.91 -6.83 21.90
CA TYR A 255 -57.25 -8.04 22.65
C TYR A 255 -57.64 -7.76 24.11
N GLY A 256 -57.04 -6.76 24.76
CA GLY A 256 -57.44 -6.34 26.11
C GLY A 256 -58.87 -5.79 26.16
N SER A 257 -59.28 -5.00 25.16
CA SER A 257 -60.66 -4.48 25.08
C SER A 257 -61.71 -5.57 24.82
N LEU A 258 -61.34 -6.64 24.12
CA LEU A 258 -62.19 -7.81 23.88
C LEU A 258 -62.38 -8.66 25.14
N ASP A 259 -61.35 -8.78 25.98
CA ASP A 259 -61.44 -9.48 27.25
C ASP A 259 -62.34 -8.72 28.25
N GLU A 260 -62.19 -7.40 28.37
CA GLU A 260 -63.04 -6.56 29.23
C GLU A 260 -64.51 -6.59 28.80
N THR A 261 -64.79 -6.52 27.50
CA THR A 261 -66.18 -6.66 27.00
C THR A 261 -66.73 -8.08 27.20
N SER A 262 -65.88 -9.12 27.13
CA SER A 262 -66.30 -10.49 27.44
C SER A 262 -66.65 -10.69 28.92
N GLU A 263 -65.90 -10.07 29.83
CA GLU A 263 -66.16 -10.07 31.27
C GLU A 263 -67.43 -9.29 31.62
N GLU A 264 -67.66 -8.11 31.03
CA GLU A 264 -68.90 -7.35 31.22
C GLU A 264 -70.14 -8.14 30.75
N ILE A 265 -70.05 -8.81 29.60
CA ILE A 265 -71.13 -9.66 29.08
C ILE A 265 -71.36 -10.88 30.00
N ARG A 266 -70.31 -11.42 30.62
CA ARG A 266 -70.40 -12.55 31.54
C ARG A 266 -70.99 -12.16 32.90
N MET A 267 -70.67 -10.97 33.39
CA MET A 267 -71.22 -10.38 34.62
C MET A 267 -72.71 -10.05 34.47
N ARG A 268 -73.13 -9.42 33.36
CA ARG A 268 -74.56 -9.16 33.08
C ARG A 268 -75.40 -10.44 32.98
N ARG A 269 -74.81 -11.53 32.45
CA ARG A 269 -75.49 -12.83 32.36
C ARG A 269 -75.67 -13.52 33.72
N MET A 270 -74.87 -13.17 34.73
CA MET A 270 -75.03 -13.67 36.10
C MET A 270 -76.10 -12.89 36.88
N ASP A 271 -76.23 -11.57 36.65
CA ASP A 271 -77.29 -10.75 37.28
C ASP A 271 -78.70 -11.08 36.76
N GLU A 272 -78.86 -11.57 35.52
CA GLU A 272 -80.16 -12.03 34.99
C GLU A 272 -80.60 -13.42 35.51
N SER A 273 -79.76 -14.11 36.29
CA SER A 273 -80.02 -15.47 36.78
C SER A 273 -80.47 -15.57 38.25
N HIS A 274 -80.81 -14.43 38.88
CA HIS A 274 -81.31 -14.34 40.25
C HIS A 274 -82.74 -13.79 40.35
#